data_AF-A0A9N9FFN0-F1
#
_entry.id   AF-A0A9N9FFN0-F1
#
_cell.length_a   1.000
_cell.length_b   1.000
_cell.length_c   1.000
_cell.angle_alpha   90.00
_cell.angle_beta   90.00
_cell.angle_gamma   90.00
#
_symmetry.space_group_name_H-M   'P 1'
#
loop_
_entity.id
_entity.type
_entity.pdbx_description
1 polymer ?
#
loop_
_entity_poly.entity_id
_entity_poly.type
_entity_poly.pdbx_seq_one_letter_code
_entity_poly.pdbx_strand_id
1 'polypeptide(L)'
;MERRSFNDVPTMPNCRNGIPGQTKVAFITNLVENGAVNGNSIVFSFPNGTAIGIWVGQIPVWARHQTGVPDICHSVTRITKIGATRPVDIEDFSDILLR
;
A
#
# COMPACT_ATOMS: atom_id res chain seq x y z
N MET A 1 9.89 20.40 7.68
CA MET A 1 9.75 19.38 6.62
C MET A 1 9.22 18.12 7.29
N GLU A 2 7.94 17.83 7.12
CA GLU A 2 7.23 16.84 7.93
C GLU A 2 7.44 15.41 7.43
N ARG A 3 8.07 14.58 8.27
CA ARG A 3 8.16 13.12 8.10
C ARG A 3 6.85 12.42 8.47
N ARG A 4 5.72 12.88 7.92
CA ARG A 4 4.40 12.30 8.20
C ARG A 4 4.15 11.09 7.30
N SER A 5 4.74 9.93 7.58
CA SER A 5 4.24 8.67 6.95
C SER A 5 4.59 7.36 7.64
N PHE A 6 5.43 7.33 8.67
CA PHE A 6 5.83 6.06 9.30
C PHE A 6 5.77 6.06 10.84
N ASN A 7 5.35 7.14 11.52
CA ASN A 7 5.50 7.24 12.98
C ASN A 7 6.97 7.00 13.39
N ASP A 8 7.88 7.77 12.79
CA ASP A 8 9.31 7.67 13.03
C ASP A 8 9.61 7.97 14.51
N VAL A 9 10.03 6.94 15.26
CA VAL A 9 10.55 7.12 16.61
C VAL A 9 11.94 7.74 16.51
N PRO A 10 12.29 8.80 17.29
CA PRO A 10 13.56 9.50 17.15
C PRO A 10 14.81 8.62 17.25
N THR A 11 14.74 7.55 18.04
CA THR A 11 15.83 6.59 18.24
C THR A 11 16.02 5.63 17.07
N MET A 12 15.04 5.53 16.15
CA MET A 12 15.11 4.67 14.98
C MET A 12 14.34 5.29 13.80
N PRO A 13 14.94 6.27 13.11
CA PRO A 13 14.28 6.98 12.01
C PRO A 13 14.00 6.05 10.81
N ASN A 14 12.95 6.37 10.05
CA ASN A 14 12.49 5.65 8.85
C ASN A 14 11.96 4.24 9.09
N CYS A 15 11.78 3.85 10.36
CA CYS A 15 11.21 2.58 10.77
C CYS A 15 9.87 2.83 11.45
N ARG A 16 8.83 2.13 10.98
CA ARG A 16 7.51 2.19 11.60
C ARG A 16 7.61 1.75 13.04
N ASN A 17 7.02 2.53 13.94
CA ASN A 17 7.02 2.25 15.38
C ASN A 17 8.43 2.08 15.98
N GLY A 18 9.48 2.54 15.28
CA GLY A 18 10.87 2.34 15.68
C GLY A 18 11.33 0.88 15.66
N ILE A 19 10.68 0.01 14.86
CA ILE A 19 11.02 -1.41 14.76
C ILE A 19 11.90 -1.68 13.53
N PRO A 20 13.10 -2.29 13.70
CA PRO A 20 13.97 -2.63 12.58
C PRO A 20 13.24 -3.42 11.49
N GLY A 21 13.42 -3.02 10.24
CA GLY A 21 12.85 -3.70 9.07
C GLY A 21 11.45 -3.24 8.66
N GLN A 22 10.71 -2.51 9.50
CA GLN A 22 9.41 -1.93 9.13
C GLN A 22 9.57 -0.62 8.35
N THR A 23 10.28 -0.67 7.23
CA THR A 23 10.67 0.51 6.46
C THR A 23 9.78 0.74 5.24
N LYS A 24 9.79 1.97 4.70
CA LYS A 24 9.18 2.26 3.39
C LYS A 24 9.72 1.32 2.31
N VAL A 25 11.02 1.06 2.30
CA VAL A 25 11.66 0.15 1.33
C VAL A 25 11.09 -1.26 1.47
N ALA A 26 10.96 -1.79 2.68
CA ALA A 26 10.42 -3.13 2.90
C ALA A 26 8.97 -3.26 2.40
N PHE A 27 8.13 -2.24 2.60
CA PHE A 27 6.76 -2.25 2.08
C PHE A 27 6.71 -2.20 0.55
N ILE A 28 7.55 -1.37 -0.07
CA ILE A 28 7.66 -1.27 -1.52
C ILE A 28 8.17 -2.58 -2.12
N THR A 29 9.16 -3.21 -1.48
CA THR A 29 9.66 -4.53 -1.90
C THR A 29 8.55 -5.57 -1.86
N ASN A 30 7.74 -5.63 -0.79
CA ASN A 30 6.60 -6.53 -0.72
C ASN A 30 5.59 -6.31 -1.88
N LEU A 31 5.30 -5.07 -2.25
CA LEU A 31 4.45 -4.75 -3.41
C LEU A 31 5.06 -5.25 -4.72
N VAL A 32 6.34 -4.95 -4.97
CA VAL A 32 7.03 -5.28 -6.23
C VAL A 32 7.24 -6.79 -6.38
N GLU A 33 7.60 -7.50 -5.30
CA GLU A 33 7.71 -8.95 -5.27
C GLU A 33 6.36 -9.64 -5.56
N ASN A 34 5.25 -8.94 -5.28
CA ASN A 34 3.89 -9.37 -5.62
C ASN A 34 3.40 -8.91 -7.01
N GLY A 35 4.31 -8.44 -7.86
CA GLY A 35 4.02 -8.10 -9.25
C GLY A 35 3.43 -6.71 -9.46
N ALA A 36 3.51 -5.81 -8.46
CA ALA A 36 3.16 -4.42 -8.65
C ALA A 36 4.24 -3.67 -9.44
N VAL A 37 3.82 -2.81 -10.37
CA VAL A 37 4.69 -1.82 -11.01
C VAL A 37 4.73 -0.55 -10.16
N ASN A 38 5.93 -0.10 -9.82
CA ASN A 38 6.15 1.06 -8.97
C ASN A 38 6.10 2.38 -9.75
N GLY A 39 5.06 3.17 -9.53
CA GLY A 39 4.91 4.55 -9.97
C GLY A 39 5.39 5.54 -8.91
N ASN A 40 6.71 5.75 -8.87
CA ASN A 40 7.38 6.77 -8.02
C ASN A 40 7.15 6.62 -6.50
N SER A 41 7.01 5.40 -6.01
CA SER A 41 6.76 5.08 -4.59
C SER A 41 5.47 5.70 -4.03
N ILE A 42 4.52 6.04 -4.91
CA ILE A 42 3.24 6.67 -4.59
C ILE A 42 2.10 5.79 -5.11
N VAL A 43 2.18 5.41 -6.40
CA VAL A 43 1.17 4.58 -7.05
C VAL A 43 1.77 3.23 -7.39
N PHE A 44 1.05 2.16 -7.09
CA PHE A 44 1.44 0.80 -7.42
C PHE A 44 0.33 0.16 -8.25
N SER A 45 0.65 -0.26 -9.48
CA SER A 45 -0.32 -0.88 -10.36
C SER A 45 -0.08 -2.38 -10.47
N PHE A 46 -1.15 -3.15 -10.31
CA PHE A 46 -1.15 -4.59 -10.52
C PHE A 46 -1.70 -4.92 -11.91
N PRO A 47 -1.29 -6.04 -12.51
CA PRO A 47 -1.73 -6.41 -13.86
C PRO A 47 -3.22 -6.73 -13.95
N ASN A 48 -3.86 -7.14 -12.85
CA ASN A 48 -5.29 -7.45 -12.78
C ASN A 48 -5.78 -7.53 -11.32
N GLY A 49 -7.10 -7.64 -11.15
CA GLY A 49 -7.72 -7.74 -9.82
C GLY A 49 -7.34 -9.01 -9.03
N THR A 50 -7.02 -10.11 -9.70
CA THR A 50 -6.56 -11.34 -9.03
C THR A 50 -5.22 -11.12 -8.33
N ALA A 51 -4.29 -10.41 -8.98
CA ALA A 51 -3.01 -10.05 -8.38
C ALA A 51 -3.18 -9.14 -7.15
N ILE A 52 -4.13 -8.20 -7.20
CA ILE A 52 -4.51 -7.40 -6.02
C ILE A 52 -5.00 -8.32 -4.89
N GLY A 53 -5.94 -9.22 -5.18
CA GLY A 53 -6.48 -10.15 -4.19
C GLY A 53 -5.42 -11.03 -3.52
N ILE A 54 -4.44 -11.51 -4.30
CA ILE A 54 -3.29 -12.27 -3.77
C ILE A 54 -2.43 -11.39 -2.86
N TRP A 55 -2.08 -10.18 -3.31
CA TRP A 55 -1.27 -9.26 -2.52
C TRP A 55 -1.93 -8.85 -1.21
N VAL A 56 -3.26 -8.67 -1.20
CA VAL A 56 -4.03 -8.36 0.03
C VAL A 56 -3.79 -9.39 1.14
N GLY A 57 -3.71 -10.66 0.78
CA GLY A 57 -3.36 -11.74 1.72
C GLY A 57 -1.91 -11.68 2.24
N GLN A 58 -1.04 -10.93 1.58
CA GLN A 58 0.39 -10.81 1.89
C GLN A 58 0.78 -9.46 2.50
N ILE A 59 -0.19 -8.57 2.75
CA ILE A 59 0.07 -7.30 3.44
C ILE A 59 0.64 -7.62 4.82
N PRO A 60 1.86 -7.16 5.15
CA PRO A 60 2.45 -7.37 6.46
C PRO A 60 1.55 -6.77 7.55
N VAL A 61 1.36 -7.48 8.67
CA VAL A 61 0.51 -7.03 9.79
C VAL A 61 0.91 -5.62 10.27
N TRP A 62 2.22 -5.35 10.32
CA TRP A 62 2.74 -4.05 10.73
C TRP A 62 2.39 -2.91 9.75
N ALA A 63 2.05 -3.22 8.51
CA ALA A 63 1.73 -2.24 7.48
C ALA A 63 0.25 -1.86 7.44
N ARG A 64 -0.60 -2.59 8.17
CA ARG A 64 -2.04 -2.31 8.26
C ARG A 64 -2.34 -1.15 9.20
N HIS A 65 -3.58 -0.69 9.13
CA HIS A 65 -4.06 0.39 9.98
C HIS A 65 -3.81 0.10 11.46
N GLN A 66 -3.35 1.11 12.18
CA GLN A 66 -3.06 1.04 13.61
C GLN A 66 -3.57 2.31 14.27
N THR A 67 -4.37 2.15 15.34
CA THR A 67 -4.91 3.29 16.08
C THR A 67 -3.78 4.19 16.59
N GLY A 68 -3.84 5.47 16.25
CA GLY A 68 -2.84 6.47 16.66
C GLY A 68 -1.55 6.49 15.83
N VAL A 69 -1.45 5.66 14.78
CA VAL A 69 -0.29 5.61 13.88
C VAL A 69 -0.72 5.96 12.45
N PRO A 70 -0.05 6.91 11.76
CA PRO A 70 -0.40 7.23 10.37
C PRO A 70 -0.33 6.01 9.44
N ASP A 71 -1.27 5.91 8.50
CA ASP A 71 -1.30 4.81 7.54
C ASP A 71 -0.17 4.90 6.51
N ILE A 72 0.26 3.74 6.00
CA ILE A 72 1.31 3.62 4.96
C ILE A 72 0.67 3.65 3.57
N CYS A 73 -0.46 2.98 3.45
CA CYS A 73 -1.28 2.93 2.26
C CYS A 73 -2.63 3.57 2.61
N HIS A 74 -3.10 4.47 1.77
CA HIS A 74 -4.36 5.20 2.02
C HIS A 74 -5.52 4.68 1.18
N SER A 75 -5.22 4.04 0.06
CA SER A 75 -6.26 3.52 -0.82
C SER A 75 -5.78 2.32 -1.63
N VAL A 76 -6.75 1.46 -1.96
CA VAL A 76 -6.59 0.39 -2.94
C VAL A 76 -7.78 0.48 -3.89
N THR A 77 -7.52 0.72 -5.16
CA THR A 77 -8.58 0.98 -6.15
C THR A 77 -8.37 0.10 -7.37
N ARG A 78 -9.43 -0.54 -7.83
CA ARG A 78 -9.45 -1.23 -9.13
C ARG A 78 -10.10 -0.33 -10.17
N ILE A 79 -9.42 -0.14 -11.29
CA ILE A 79 -9.92 0.65 -12.42
C ILE A 79 -10.10 -0.31 -13.59
N THR A 80 -11.35 -0.51 -14.03
CA THR A 80 -11.70 -1.40 -15.14
C THR A 80 -12.25 -0.59 -16.30
N LYS A 81 -11.74 -0.82 -17.51
CA LYS A 81 -12.32 -0.23 -18.72
C LYS A 81 -13.49 -1.09 -19.19
N ILE A 82 -14.69 -0.49 -19.27
CA ILE A 82 -15.88 -1.16 -19.81
C ILE A 82 -16.05 -0.78 -21.29
N GLY A 83 -15.89 -1.77 -22.17
CA GLY A 83 -16.16 -1.62 -23.60
C GLY A 83 -15.20 -0.72 -24.39
N ALA A 84 -15.48 -0.56 -25.68
CA ALA A 84 -14.65 0.20 -26.62
C ALA A 84 -14.79 1.73 -26.48
N THR A 85 -15.93 2.21 -25.94
CA THR A 85 -16.38 3.61 -26.01
C THR A 85 -16.36 4.41 -24.70
N ARG A 86 -15.54 3.99 -23.71
CA ARG A 86 -15.03 4.81 -22.57
C ARG A 86 -15.74 4.81 -21.20
N PRO A 87 -16.78 4.05 -20.85
CA PRO A 87 -17.11 3.94 -19.43
C PRO A 87 -15.95 3.27 -18.68
N VAL A 88 -15.49 3.92 -17.61
CA VAL A 88 -14.52 3.37 -16.67
C VAL A 88 -15.28 3.06 -15.40
N ASP A 89 -15.11 1.84 -14.92
CA ASP A 89 -15.59 1.40 -13.63
C ASP A 89 -14.47 1.52 -12.61
N ILE A 90 -14.80 2.04 -11.44
CA ILE A 90 -13.86 2.29 -10.35
C ILE A 90 -14.44 1.67 -9.10
N GLU A 91 -13.70 0.72 -8.54
CA GLU A 91 -14.07 0.05 -7.30
C GLU A 91 -13.03 0.39 -6.23
N ASP A 92 -13.51 0.84 -5.07
CA ASP A 92 -12.71 1.09 -3.88
C ASP A 92 -12.63 -0.18 -3.02
N PHE A 93 -11.42 -0.52 -2.59
CA PHE A 93 -11.09 -1.64 -1.71
C PHE A 93 -10.30 -1.16 -0.47
N SER A 94 -10.33 0.13 -0.15
CA SER A 94 -9.53 0.69 0.95
C SER A 94 -9.80 0.05 2.32
N ASP A 95 -10.99 -0.53 2.50
CA ASP A 95 -11.40 -1.31 3.66
C ASP A 95 -10.55 -2.57 3.91
N ILE A 96 -9.82 -3.08 2.92
CA ILE A 96 -8.86 -4.19 3.12
C ILE A 96 -7.66 -3.78 3.99
N LEU A 97 -7.36 -2.47 4.07
CA LEU A 97 -6.25 -1.93 4.86
C LEU A 97 -6.60 -1.84 6.35
N LEU A 98 -7.88 -1.96 6.68
CA LEU A 98 -8.42 -1.91 8.04
C LEU A 98 -8.49 -3.28 8.74
N ARG A 99 -8.12 -4.36 8.04
CA ARG A 99 -8.30 -5.76 8.48
C ARG A 99 -7.17 -6.33 9.33
#